data_AF-A0A529LPX8-F1
#
_entry.id   AF-A0A529LPX8-F1
#
_cell.length_a   1.000
_cell.length_b   1.000
_cell.length_c   1.000
_cell.angle_alpha   90.00
_cell.angle_beta   90.00
_cell.angle_gamma   90.00
#
_symmetry.space_group_name_H-M   'P 1'
#
loop_
_entity.id
_entity.type
_entity.pdbx_description
1 polymer ?
#
loop_
_entity_poly.entity_id
_entity_poly.type
_entity_poly.pdbx_seq_one_letter_code
_entity_poly.pdbx_strand_id
1 'polypeptide(L)' 'PYYYDPYPRYVQPRRIYRTERLSRAHVQWCYDRYRSYRAWDNTFQPNYGPRRQCISPYI' A
#
# COMPACT_ATOMS: atom_id res chain seq x y z
N PRO A 1 37.96 14.90 16.16
CA PRO A 1 37.38 14.98 14.80
C PRO A 1 35.88 14.67 14.82
N TYR A 2 35.04 15.71 14.80
CA TYR A 2 33.58 15.60 14.72
C TYR A 2 33.19 15.40 13.25
N TYR A 3 32.70 14.22 12.89
CA TYR A 3 32.07 13.99 11.60
C TYR A 3 30.55 14.08 11.81
N TYR A 4 29.96 15.21 11.43
CA TYR A 4 28.51 15.39 11.42
C TYR A 4 28.01 14.90 10.05
N ASP A 5 27.29 13.77 10.03
CA ASP A 5 26.60 13.30 8.83
C ASP A 5 25.20 13.96 8.79
N PRO A 6 24.92 14.93 7.88
CA PRO A 6 23.77 15.82 8.03
C PRO A 6 22.51 15.37 7.29
N TYR A 7 22.47 14.15 6.73
CA TYR A 7 21.33 13.73 5.90
C TYR A 7 20.53 12.60 6.53
N PRO A 8 19.31 12.85 7.06
CA PRO A 8 18.36 11.78 7.29
C PRO A 8 18.02 11.18 5.92
N ARG A 9 18.51 9.96 5.65
CA ARG A 9 17.98 9.16 4.55
C ARG A 9 16.46 9.13 4.72
N TYR A 10 15.72 9.61 3.73
CA TYR A 10 14.28 9.44 3.67
C TYR A 10 13.97 7.95 3.58
N VAL A 11 13.98 7.26 4.73
CA VAL A 11 13.45 5.93 4.88
C VAL A 11 11.95 6.11 4.75
N GLN A 12 11.45 5.85 3.55
CA GLN A 12 10.02 5.85 3.28
C GLN A 12 9.41 4.98 4.38
N PRO A 13 8.44 5.50 5.17
CA PRO A 13 7.87 4.71 6.24
C PRO A 13 7.42 3.41 5.61
N ARG A 14 7.93 2.29 6.12
CA ARG A 14 7.42 0.98 5.75
C ARG A 14 5.94 1.10 6.07
N ARG A 15 5.10 1.27 5.05
CA ARG A 15 3.68 1.46 5.24
C ARG A 15 3.23 0.13 5.83
N ILE A 16 3.14 0.08 7.16
CA ILE A 16 2.56 -1.05 7.88
C ILE A 16 1.07 -0.90 7.64
N TYR A 17 0.69 -1.25 6.42
CA TYR A 17 -0.69 -1.46 6.10
C TYR A 17 -1.11 -2.65 6.97
N ARG A 18 -2.34 -2.61 7.46
CA ARG A 18 -3.00 -3.75 8.11
C ARG A 18 -3.17 -4.96 7.15
N THR A 19 -2.59 -4.89 5.95
CA THR A 19 -2.27 -5.96 5.02
C THR A 19 -1.23 -6.94 5.55
N GLU A 20 -0.81 -6.92 6.82
CA GLU A 20 0.06 -8.00 7.33
C GLU A 20 -0.53 -9.41 7.08
N ARG A 21 -1.85 -9.49 6.81
CA ARG A 21 -2.53 -10.71 6.33
C ARG A 21 -2.61 -10.89 4.80
N LEU A 22 -2.40 -9.84 4.01
CA LEU A 22 -2.52 -9.88 2.56
C LEU A 22 -1.12 -9.97 1.93
N SER A 23 -0.98 -10.84 0.92
CA SER A 23 0.29 -11.03 0.24
C SER A 23 0.76 -9.73 -0.45
N ARG A 24 2.08 -9.54 -0.57
CA ARG A 24 2.64 -8.40 -1.33
C ARG A 24 2.19 -8.42 -2.80
N ALA A 25 2.00 -9.61 -3.37
CA ALA A 25 1.50 -9.79 -4.72
C ALA A 25 0.04 -9.31 -4.86
N HIS A 26 -0.82 -9.59 -3.87
CA HIS A 26 -2.18 -9.08 -3.82
C HIS A 26 -2.22 -7.55 -3.86
N VAL A 27 -1.47 -6.93 -2.95
CA VAL A 27 -1.43 -5.46 -2.82
C VAL A 27 -0.94 -4.81 -4.10
N GLN A 28 0.14 -5.34 -4.71
CA GLN A 28 0.67 -4.83 -5.96
C GLN A 28 -0.35 -4.95 -7.11
N TRP A 29 -0.98 -6.11 -7.26
CA TRP A 29 -2.02 -6.32 -8.28
C TRP A 29 -3.19 -5.35 -8.12
N CYS A 30 -3.63 -5.10 -6.88
CA CYS A 30 -4.69 -4.13 -6.60
C CYS A 30 -4.29 -2.69 -6.95
N TYR A 31 -3.04 -2.31 -6.68
CA TYR A 31 -2.50 -1.01 -7.08
C TYR A 31 -2.43 -0.84 -8.60
N ASP A 32 -2.05 -1.88 -9.34
CA ASP A 32 -1.97 -1.85 -10.80
C ASP A 32 -3.37 -1.80 -11.45
N ARG A 33 -4.36 -2.46 -10.82
CA ARG A 33 -5.74 -2.52 -11.32
C ARG A 33 -6.55 -1.27 -10.99
N TYR A 34 -6.39 -0.71 -9.79
CA TYR A 34 -7.24 0.37 -9.28
C TYR A 34 -6.40 1.53 -8.71
N ARG A 35 -6.42 2.67 -9.39
CA ARG A 35 -5.73 3.90 -8.95
C ARG A 35 -6.20 4.43 -7.59
N SER A 36 -7.45 4.15 -7.23
CA SER A 36 -8.09 4.59 -5.97
C SER A 36 -7.95 3.56 -4.83
N TYR A 37 -7.11 2.54 -5.02
CA TYR A 37 -6.87 1.49 -4.06
C TYR A 37 -6.17 2.01 -2.80
N ARG A 38 -6.65 1.53 -1.66
CA ARG A 38 -6.12 1.79 -0.34
C ARG A 38 -5.75 0.45 0.28
N ALA A 39 -4.47 0.27 0.56
CA ALA A 39 -3.99 -0.97 1.16
C ALA A 39 -4.40 -1.12 2.64
N TRP A 40 -4.64 -0.04 3.38
CA TRP A 40 -4.95 -0.14 4.82
C TRP A 40 -6.30 -0.82 5.14
N ASP A 41 -7.29 -0.70 4.27
CA ASP A 41 -8.62 -1.33 4.36
C ASP A 41 -8.88 -2.33 3.23
N ASN A 42 -7.89 -2.57 2.37
CA ASN A 42 -8.03 -3.37 1.15
C ASN A 42 -9.22 -2.95 0.28
N THR A 43 -9.51 -1.65 0.18
CA THR A 43 -10.65 -1.18 -0.64
C THR A 43 -10.23 -0.29 -1.79
N PHE A 44 -11.03 -0.29 -2.86
CA PHE A 44 -10.93 0.65 -3.96
C PHE A 44 -12.27 1.38 -4.17
N GLN A 45 -12.21 2.56 -4.79
CA GLN A 45 -13.39 3.33 -5.17
C GLN A 45 -13.76 2.96 -6.62
N PRO A 46 -14.88 2.26 -6.87
CA PRO A 46 -15.43 2.09 -8.20
C PRO A 46 -15.98 3.43 -8.74
N ASN A 47 -16.17 3.52 -10.06
CA ASN A 47 -16.74 4.71 -10.71
C ASN A 47 -18.13 5.09 -10.18
N TYR A 48 -18.87 4.11 -9.64
CA TYR A 48 -20.19 4.30 -9.08
C TYR A 48 -20.32 3.53 -7.77
N GLY A 49 -20.91 4.17 -6.75
CA GLY A 49 -21.28 3.54 -5.48
C GLY A 49 -20.19 3.56 -4.40
N PRO A 50 -20.37 2.78 -3.32
CA PRO A 50 -19.45 2.74 -2.18
C PRO A 50 -18.14 2.02 -2.52
N ARG A 51 -17.13 2.21 -1.65
CA ARG A 51 -15.85 1.50 -1.77
C ARG A 51 -16.07 -0.02 -1.67
N ARG A 52 -15.34 -0.78 -2.49
CA ARG A 52 -15.41 -2.25 -2.53
C ARG A 52 -14.07 -2.87 -2.16
N GLN A 53 -14.08 -4.05 -1.57
CA GLN A 53 -12.85 -4.78 -1.29
C GLN A 53 -12.18 -5.23 -2.60
N CYS A 54 -10.85 -5.14 -2.64
CA CYS A 54 -10.08 -5.71 -3.73
C CYS A 54 -9.94 -7.22 -3.53
N ILE A 55 -10.22 -7.98 -4.59
CA ILE A 55 -10.03 -9.43 -4.64
C ILE A 55 -9.03 -9.70 -5.76
N SER A 56 -7.84 -10.18 -5.39
CA SER A 56 -6.81 -10.59 -6.34
C SER A 56 -6.72 -12.12 -6.38
N PRO A 57 -6.15 -12.71 -7.43
CA PRO A 57 -5.85 -14.15 -7.48
C PRO A 57 -4.73 -14.60 -6.52
N TYR A 58 -4.01 -13.65 -5.89
CA TYR A 58 -2.89 -13.90 -4.98
C TYR A 58 -3.28 -13.79 -3.49
N ILE A 59 -4.56 -13.98 -3.16
CA ILE A 59 -5.03 -14.08 -1.76
C ILE A 59 -4.87 -15.48 -1.20
#